data_AF-A0AAW0BDC2-F1
#
_entry.id   AF-A0AAW0BDC2-F1
#
_cell.length_a   1.000
_cell.length_b   1.000
_cell.length_c   1.000
_cell.angle_alpha   90.00
_cell.angle_beta   90.00
_cell.angle_gamma   90.00
#
_symmetry.space_group_name_H-M   'P 1'
#
loop_
_entity.id
_entity.type
_entity.pdbx_description
1 polymer ?
#
loop_
_entity_poly.entity_id
_entity_poly.type
_entity_poly.pdbx_seq_one_letter_code
_entity_poly.pdbx_strand_id
1 'polypeptide(L)'
;MSCAVLRQRSTTRLHVALRPRASYLSPSSCNSRRYIFSFLRKPKPAPKKSDPVPVLTQDDLFHPFSKSPFPMLQARGEAIKRIAPCPVCTTSHEQGIPHEHREPQNVDFECPDCGWPTHCSEEHWKQDEEHQKYCLRLREANEDEHDLRSGRRMVEFELPGPQGYEEAISFANWDVFWYTRGFMSMDTERSRRHASKLLTYPITIGSALHQWSPLMLSNQRLTPEGSRSLAAIRSTLHVPLGAPETAEAQVGKPQVRIFILGARAESSLPVHVWEQLCLLFPAAQLHIFFIGPQVSLPRGETPKSPAQVQHSHSNAAPSSSTSSPSPTDSPSTEIAIPAKVPPEEVHQNKVAELQNRKEYLPNVFKPPPPVPIDRQKYTRNSISRYGVPSYTTPYTKELTVTGLQTNYLDVHHLFSESLDPYSDAFFFFSPGFGFPSENSFAEDGVTPLPQIASPTEWGSILPLLLESKCPIFVTGFSPADVERDVRSLSEAPDVAGQFEWVVMPGPNTFSSEKWEISDFDPRVMIKANWGIWAIRGRSKDIQERSMLDGLLPWRQ
;
A
#
# COMPACT_ATOMS: atom_id res chain seq x y z
N MET A 1 57.53 -34.40 57.45
CA MET A 1 56.79 -35.25 58.40
C MET A 1 55.37 -34.71 58.42
N SER A 2 54.28 -35.37 58.05
CA SER A 2 53.89 -36.77 57.82
C SER A 2 52.51 -36.68 57.11
N CYS A 3 51.90 -37.64 56.43
CA CYS A 3 52.25 -38.88 55.75
C CYS A 3 51.05 -39.16 54.82
N ALA A 4 51.30 -39.70 53.65
CA ALA A 4 50.29 -40.18 52.72
C ALA A 4 49.72 -41.55 53.16
N VAL A 5 48.46 -41.84 52.82
CA VAL A 5 47.95 -43.22 52.66
C VAL A 5 47.03 -43.31 51.44
N LEU A 6 47.36 -44.29 50.58
CA LEU A 6 46.72 -44.68 49.32
C LEU A 6 45.45 -45.52 49.47
N ARG A 7 44.70 -45.62 48.35
CA ARG A 7 43.95 -46.77 47.74
C ARG A 7 42.50 -46.39 47.42
N GLN A 8 41.83 -46.84 46.36
CA GLN A 8 42.13 -47.63 45.16
C GLN A 8 40.95 -47.42 44.19
N ARG A 9 41.19 -47.57 42.89
CA ARG A 9 40.17 -47.55 41.82
C ARG A 9 39.29 -48.80 41.88
N SER A 10 37.98 -48.62 41.71
CA SER A 10 37.00 -49.72 41.59
C SER A 10 36.32 -49.67 40.23
N THR A 11 36.58 -50.70 39.42
CA THR A 11 35.86 -51.03 38.19
C THR A 11 34.50 -51.64 38.53
N THR A 12 33.44 -51.30 37.80
CA THR A 12 32.18 -52.05 37.84
C THR A 12 31.67 -52.30 36.42
N ARG A 13 31.60 -53.58 36.08
CA ARG A 13 31.06 -54.12 34.83
C ARG A 13 29.53 -54.08 34.89
N LEU A 14 28.93 -53.60 33.80
CA LEU A 14 27.50 -53.72 33.54
C LEU A 14 27.17 -55.16 33.12
N HIS A 15 26.18 -55.77 33.79
CA HIS A 15 25.49 -56.96 33.31
C HIS A 15 24.03 -56.64 33.00
N VAL A 16 23.63 -57.16 31.84
CA VAL A 16 22.35 -57.08 31.15
C VAL A 16 21.25 -57.82 31.92
N ALA A 17 20.06 -57.22 32.02
CA ALA A 17 18.82 -57.93 32.31
C ALA A 17 17.69 -57.41 31.40
N LEU A 18 17.14 -58.33 30.60
CA LEU A 18 16.05 -58.17 29.64
C LEU A 18 14.68 -58.09 30.33
N ARG A 19 13.77 -57.26 29.80
CA ARG A 19 12.29 -57.43 29.83
C ARG A 19 11.58 -56.43 28.88
N PRO A 20 10.30 -56.63 28.51
CA PRO A 20 9.90 -56.91 27.13
C PRO A 20 9.23 -55.73 26.40
N ARG A 21 9.26 -55.81 25.06
CA ARG A 21 8.61 -54.89 24.11
C ARG A 21 7.09 -55.11 24.07
N ALA A 22 6.33 -54.06 24.35
CA ALA A 22 4.94 -53.92 23.92
C ALA A 22 4.88 -53.01 22.69
N SER A 23 4.09 -53.46 21.72
CA SER A 23 3.87 -52.92 20.39
C SER A 23 3.00 -51.67 20.40
N TYR A 24 3.50 -50.58 19.81
CA TYR A 24 2.66 -49.46 19.36
C TYR A 24 2.76 -49.31 17.84
N LEU A 25 1.57 -49.21 17.25
CA LEU A 25 1.28 -49.16 15.83
C LEU A 25 1.65 -47.79 15.25
N SER A 26 2.46 -47.78 14.20
CA SER A 26 2.67 -46.61 13.34
C SER A 26 1.75 -46.68 12.11
N PRO A 27 1.26 -45.53 11.60
CA PRO A 27 0.35 -45.50 10.47
C PRO A 27 1.07 -45.73 9.12
N SER A 28 0.56 -46.71 8.38
CA SER A 28 0.31 -46.75 6.94
C SER A 28 1.17 -45.85 6.03
N SER A 29 2.35 -46.32 5.65
CA SER A 29 3.02 -45.86 4.43
C SER A 29 2.27 -46.42 3.21
N CYS A 30 1.67 -45.55 2.40
CA CYS A 30 1.09 -45.93 1.13
C CYS A 30 2.16 -46.49 0.17
N ASN A 31 1.85 -47.65 -0.42
CA ASN A 31 2.69 -48.45 -1.30
C ASN A 31 3.36 -47.67 -2.43
N SER A 32 4.67 -47.47 -2.33
CA SER A 32 5.52 -47.22 -3.50
C SER A 32 5.84 -48.55 -4.17
N ARG A 33 5.17 -48.86 -5.29
CA ARG A 33 5.54 -49.96 -6.18
C ARG A 33 6.95 -49.67 -6.71
N ARG A 34 7.94 -50.39 -6.19
CA ARG A 34 9.32 -50.37 -6.70
C ARG A 34 9.36 -51.06 -8.06
N TYR A 35 9.54 -50.29 -9.13
CA TYR A 35 9.91 -50.84 -10.45
C TYR A 35 11.42 -51.13 -10.45
N ILE A 36 11.80 -52.42 -10.38
CA ILE A 36 13.20 -52.89 -10.23
C ILE A 36 13.98 -52.82 -11.56
N PHE A 37 13.51 -52.10 -12.58
CA PHE A 37 14.27 -51.84 -13.80
C PHE A 37 14.02 -50.42 -14.34
N SER A 38 14.72 -49.42 -13.79
CA SER A 38 14.79 -48.08 -14.39
C SER A 38 16.16 -47.38 -14.25
N PHE A 39 17.24 -48.16 -14.17
CA PHE A 39 18.61 -47.65 -13.95
C PHE A 39 19.28 -46.93 -15.14
N LEU A 40 18.54 -46.45 -16.14
CA LEU A 40 19.10 -45.69 -17.28
C LEU A 40 18.23 -44.54 -17.83
N ARG A 41 17.26 -44.03 -17.06
CA ARG A 41 16.56 -42.78 -17.42
C ARG A 41 16.97 -41.65 -16.49
N LYS A 42 17.97 -40.87 -16.89
CA LYS A 42 18.10 -39.49 -16.41
C LYS A 42 16.77 -38.79 -16.75
N PRO A 43 16.05 -38.18 -15.78
CA PRO A 43 14.91 -37.36 -16.12
C PRO A 43 15.41 -36.25 -17.04
N LYS A 44 14.86 -36.17 -18.27
CA LYS A 44 15.15 -35.04 -19.15
C LYS A 44 14.76 -33.77 -18.37
N PRO A 45 15.63 -32.76 -18.26
CA PRO A 45 15.23 -31.48 -17.69
C PRO A 45 13.98 -31.02 -18.45
N ALA A 46 12.95 -30.61 -17.71
CA ALA A 46 11.73 -30.09 -18.32
C ALA A 46 12.14 -29.01 -19.34
N PRO A 47 11.62 -29.04 -20.58
CA PRO A 47 11.95 -28.01 -21.55
C PRO A 47 11.58 -26.66 -20.94
N LYS A 48 12.56 -25.74 -20.87
CA LYS A 48 12.29 -24.34 -20.49
C LYS A 48 11.19 -23.85 -21.43
N LYS A 49 10.08 -23.36 -20.86
CA LYS A 49 9.00 -22.75 -21.66
C LYS A 49 9.64 -21.63 -22.49
N SER A 50 9.42 -21.61 -23.80
CA SER A 50 9.88 -20.53 -24.65
C SER A 50 9.26 -19.22 -24.20
N ASP A 51 10.02 -18.14 -24.25
CA ASP A 51 9.53 -16.83 -23.84
C ASP A 51 8.33 -16.42 -24.72
N PRO A 52 7.32 -15.73 -24.14
CA PRO A 52 6.16 -15.28 -24.90
C PRO A 52 6.58 -14.28 -25.98
N VAL A 53 5.98 -14.39 -27.16
CA VAL A 53 6.16 -13.39 -28.23
C VAL A 53 5.45 -12.12 -27.77
N PRO A 54 6.15 -10.98 -27.63
CA PRO A 54 5.54 -9.75 -27.15
C PRO A 54 4.63 -9.14 -28.22
N VAL A 55 3.55 -8.51 -27.78
CA VAL A 55 2.59 -7.77 -28.62
C VAL A 55 3.20 -6.48 -29.14
N LEU A 56 4.02 -5.81 -28.32
CA LEU A 56 4.78 -4.61 -28.67
C LEU A 56 6.28 -4.87 -28.51
N THR A 57 7.08 -4.36 -29.45
CA THR A 57 8.53 -4.38 -29.35
C THR A 57 9.02 -3.29 -28.40
N GLN A 58 10.24 -3.43 -27.88
CA GLN A 58 10.80 -2.44 -26.93
C GLN A 58 11.05 -1.06 -27.56
N ASP A 59 11.25 -1.02 -28.87
CA ASP A 59 11.50 0.22 -29.60
C ASP A 59 10.19 0.97 -29.96
N ASP A 60 9.02 0.31 -29.88
CA ASP A 60 7.71 0.86 -30.28
C ASP A 60 6.67 0.77 -29.15
N LEU A 61 6.99 1.43 -28.03
CA LEU A 61 6.14 1.43 -26.82
C LEU A 61 5.24 2.66 -26.72
N PHE A 62 5.47 3.68 -27.54
CA PHE A 62 4.73 4.94 -27.49
C PHE A 62 3.54 4.91 -28.44
N HIS A 63 2.33 4.87 -27.88
CA HIS A 63 1.09 5.02 -28.65
C HIS A 63 0.17 6.01 -27.94
N PRO A 64 -0.46 6.97 -28.65
CA PRO A 64 -1.54 7.77 -28.09
C PRO A 64 -2.69 6.88 -27.61
N PHE A 65 -3.38 7.28 -26.54
CA PHE A 65 -4.37 6.42 -25.90
C PHE A 65 -5.47 5.94 -26.85
N SER A 66 -5.96 6.80 -27.75
CA SER A 66 -6.95 6.41 -28.78
C SER A 66 -6.43 5.36 -29.78
N LYS A 67 -5.12 5.33 -30.05
CA LYS A 67 -4.49 4.42 -31.03
C LYS A 67 -3.82 3.20 -30.38
N SER A 68 -3.81 3.14 -29.05
CA SER A 68 -3.16 2.06 -28.31
C SER A 68 -3.74 0.69 -28.70
N PRO A 69 -2.94 -0.38 -28.79
CA PRO A 69 -3.44 -1.72 -29.10
C PRO A 69 -4.21 -2.35 -27.92
N PHE A 70 -4.19 -1.72 -26.74
CA PHE A 70 -4.76 -2.25 -25.51
C PHE A 70 -6.08 -1.55 -25.16
N PRO A 71 -7.23 -2.26 -25.16
CA PRO A 71 -8.53 -1.67 -24.87
C PRO A 71 -8.63 -0.97 -23.51
N MET A 72 -7.87 -1.44 -22.51
CA MET A 72 -7.84 -0.81 -21.18
C MET A 72 -7.25 0.61 -21.20
N LEU A 73 -6.28 0.88 -22.07
CA LEU A 73 -5.67 2.22 -22.17
C LEU A 73 -6.56 3.17 -22.97
N GLN A 74 -7.24 2.66 -24.01
CA GLN A 74 -8.29 3.41 -24.71
C GLN A 74 -9.41 3.81 -23.74
N ALA A 75 -9.92 2.85 -22.95
CA ALA A 75 -10.96 3.10 -21.95
C ALA A 75 -10.51 4.11 -20.88
N ARG A 76 -9.24 4.07 -20.48
CA ARG A 76 -8.66 5.08 -19.58
C ARG A 76 -8.64 6.46 -20.22
N GLY A 77 -8.20 6.55 -21.48
CA GLY A 77 -8.25 7.81 -22.25
C GLY A 77 -9.65 8.38 -22.36
N GLU A 78 -10.64 7.56 -22.69
CA GLU A 78 -12.04 7.97 -22.70
C GLU A 78 -12.54 8.45 -21.33
N ALA A 79 -12.15 7.78 -20.25
CA ALA A 79 -12.51 8.20 -18.90
C ALA A 79 -11.92 9.57 -18.56
N ILE A 80 -10.64 9.80 -18.89
CA ILE A 80 -9.98 11.09 -18.69
C ILE A 80 -10.68 12.19 -19.49
N LYS A 81 -11.02 11.94 -20.76
CA LYS A 81 -11.79 12.89 -21.59
C LYS A 81 -13.15 13.26 -21.01
N ARG A 82 -13.75 12.37 -20.21
CA ARG A 82 -15.06 12.63 -19.56
C ARG A 82 -14.94 13.41 -18.25
N ILE A 83 -13.79 13.37 -17.57
CA ILE A 83 -13.65 13.87 -16.20
C ILE A 83 -12.71 15.07 -16.13
N ALA A 84 -11.62 15.07 -16.88
CA ALA A 84 -10.56 16.06 -16.75
C ALA A 84 -10.89 17.37 -17.49
N PRO A 85 -10.89 18.52 -16.79
CA PRO A 85 -11.10 19.81 -17.41
C PRO A 85 -9.83 20.27 -18.16
N CYS A 86 -10.02 21.06 -19.22
CA CYS A 86 -8.90 21.69 -19.92
C CYS A 86 -8.26 22.77 -19.02
N PRO A 87 -6.92 22.79 -18.89
CA PRO A 87 -6.22 23.73 -18.00
C PRO A 87 -6.38 25.18 -18.46
N VAL A 88 -6.28 25.44 -19.77
CA VAL A 88 -6.43 26.79 -20.34
C VAL A 88 -7.84 27.30 -20.09
N CYS A 89 -8.88 26.52 -20.42
CA CYS A 89 -10.29 26.89 -20.17
C CYS A 89 -10.57 27.20 -18.70
N THR A 90 -9.97 26.43 -17.78
CA THR A 90 -10.16 26.63 -16.34
C THR A 90 -9.51 27.94 -15.90
N THR A 91 -8.23 28.16 -16.26
CA THR A 91 -7.48 29.37 -15.92
C THR A 91 -8.17 30.62 -16.46
N SER A 92 -8.64 30.52 -17.69
CA SER A 92 -9.22 31.62 -18.40
C SER A 92 -10.62 31.95 -17.83
N HIS A 93 -11.38 30.94 -17.38
CA HIS A 93 -12.65 31.12 -16.65
C HIS A 93 -12.42 31.76 -15.27
N GLU A 94 -11.39 31.35 -14.54
CA GLU A 94 -11.01 31.97 -13.25
C GLU A 94 -10.62 33.44 -13.39
N GLN A 95 -9.96 33.80 -14.50
CA GLN A 95 -9.56 35.17 -14.80
C GLN A 95 -10.69 36.04 -15.39
N GLY A 96 -11.88 35.48 -15.61
CA GLY A 96 -13.04 36.20 -16.16
C GLY A 96 -12.83 36.69 -17.59
N ILE A 97 -11.84 36.16 -18.31
CA ILE A 97 -11.66 36.43 -19.74
C ILE A 97 -12.80 35.72 -20.48
N PRO A 98 -13.43 36.31 -21.51
CA PRO A 98 -14.46 35.61 -22.28
C PRO A 98 -13.81 34.58 -23.23
N HIS A 99 -14.15 33.30 -23.06
CA HIS A 99 -13.84 32.24 -24.04
C HIS A 99 -15.06 31.98 -24.91
N GLU A 100 -14.86 31.29 -26.02
CA GLU A 100 -15.94 30.92 -26.95
C GLU A 100 -17.06 30.11 -26.25
N HIS A 101 -16.72 29.42 -25.15
CA HIS A 101 -17.65 28.66 -24.32
C HIS A 101 -17.78 29.26 -22.91
N ARG A 102 -19.02 29.31 -22.40
CA ARG A 102 -19.37 29.82 -21.06
C ARG A 102 -18.83 28.96 -19.92
N GLU A 103 -18.58 27.68 -20.16
CA GLU A 103 -18.14 26.71 -19.17
C GLU A 103 -16.82 26.04 -19.62
N PRO A 104 -15.95 25.64 -18.68
CA PRO A 104 -14.71 24.98 -19.01
C PRO A 104 -14.98 23.62 -19.67
N GLN A 105 -14.42 23.44 -20.87
CA GLN A 105 -14.52 22.17 -21.58
C GLN A 105 -13.56 21.13 -21.02
N ASN A 106 -13.94 19.86 -21.16
CA ASN A 106 -13.07 18.74 -20.86
C ASN A 106 -12.01 18.52 -21.94
N VAL A 107 -10.99 17.75 -21.59
CA VAL A 107 -9.94 17.37 -22.52
C VAL A 107 -10.47 16.44 -23.62
N ASP A 108 -10.03 16.64 -24.86
CA ASP A 108 -10.34 15.77 -26.00
C ASP A 108 -9.13 15.61 -26.94
N PHE A 109 -8.35 16.68 -27.12
CA PHE A 109 -7.10 16.67 -27.85
C PHE A 109 -6.01 15.88 -27.12
N GLU A 110 -5.49 14.86 -27.81
CA GLU A 110 -4.34 14.07 -27.38
C GLU A 110 -3.05 14.72 -27.86
N CYS A 111 -2.14 14.98 -26.92
CA CYS A 111 -0.85 15.56 -27.26
C CYS A 111 -0.01 14.55 -28.07
N PRO A 112 0.58 14.95 -29.22
CA PRO A 112 1.36 14.05 -30.06
C PRO A 112 2.65 13.56 -29.40
N ASP A 113 3.21 14.31 -28.46
CA ASP A 113 4.49 13.99 -27.81
C ASP A 113 4.34 13.06 -26.60
N CYS A 114 3.25 13.20 -25.82
CA CYS A 114 3.02 12.37 -24.64
C CYS A 114 1.89 11.34 -24.80
N GLY A 115 1.01 11.49 -25.78
CA GLY A 115 -0.07 10.55 -26.09
C GLY A 115 -1.26 10.60 -25.11
N TRP A 116 -1.25 11.52 -24.15
CA TRP A 116 -2.35 11.74 -23.20
C TRP A 116 -3.33 12.81 -23.69
N PRO A 117 -4.63 12.67 -23.40
CA PRO A 117 -5.60 13.75 -23.57
C PRO A 117 -5.33 14.85 -22.54
N THR A 118 -5.03 16.06 -22.99
CA THR A 118 -4.58 17.15 -22.10
C THR A 118 -5.32 18.46 -22.29
N HIS A 119 -5.84 18.72 -23.49
CA HIS A 119 -6.51 19.97 -23.85
C HIS A 119 -7.81 19.66 -24.58
N CYS A 120 -8.74 20.61 -24.66
CA CYS A 120 -9.95 20.42 -25.48
C CYS A 120 -9.65 20.55 -26.99
N SER A 121 -8.71 21.42 -27.38
CA SER A 121 -8.33 21.68 -28.77
C SER A 121 -6.81 21.80 -28.94
N GLU A 122 -6.34 21.68 -30.19
CA GLU A 122 -4.94 21.89 -30.54
C GLU A 122 -4.50 23.35 -30.29
N GLU A 123 -5.41 24.30 -30.42
CA GLU A 123 -5.14 25.72 -30.17
C GLU A 123 -4.83 25.98 -28.70
N HIS A 124 -5.64 25.41 -27.79
CA HIS A 124 -5.38 25.53 -26.35
C HIS A 124 -4.09 24.81 -25.95
N TRP A 125 -3.77 23.67 -26.57
CA TRP A 125 -2.48 23.01 -26.35
C TRP A 125 -1.30 23.88 -26.76
N LYS A 126 -1.38 24.62 -27.87
CA LYS A 126 -0.32 25.55 -28.31
C LYS A 126 -0.19 26.79 -27.43
N GLN A 127 -1.29 27.21 -26.79
CA GLN A 127 -1.29 28.34 -25.86
C GLN A 127 -0.68 27.97 -24.50
N ASP A 128 -0.71 26.69 -24.11
CA ASP A 128 -0.20 26.22 -22.83
C ASP A 128 1.33 26.00 -22.85
N GLU A 129 2.08 26.98 -22.33
CA GLU A 129 3.53 26.86 -22.10
C GLU A 129 3.87 25.93 -20.92
N GLU A 130 2.94 25.69 -19.99
CA GLU A 130 3.19 24.84 -18.82
C GLU A 130 3.24 23.36 -19.19
N HIS A 131 2.51 22.96 -20.25
CA HIS A 131 2.47 21.61 -20.76
C HIS A 131 3.87 21.01 -20.97
N GLN A 132 4.81 21.81 -21.47
CA GLN A 132 6.19 21.38 -21.74
C GLN A 132 6.91 20.89 -20.48
N LYS A 133 6.57 21.41 -19.29
CA LYS A 133 7.21 21.07 -18.00
C LYS A 133 6.95 19.61 -17.59
N TYR A 134 5.78 19.06 -17.94
CA TYR A 134 5.34 17.73 -17.49
C TYR A 134 5.06 16.75 -18.65
N CYS A 135 5.11 17.20 -19.91
CA CYS A 135 4.93 16.37 -21.09
C CYS A 135 5.85 15.13 -21.11
N LEU A 136 7.13 15.28 -20.77
CA LEU A 136 8.07 14.15 -20.70
C LEU A 136 7.65 13.09 -19.68
N ARG A 137 7.17 13.52 -18.51
CA ARG A 137 6.72 12.59 -17.45
C ARG A 137 5.45 11.85 -17.87
N LEU A 138 4.56 12.51 -18.60
CA LEU A 138 3.36 11.88 -19.17
C LEU A 138 3.74 10.84 -20.24
N ARG A 139 4.72 11.17 -21.09
CA ARG A 139 5.26 10.23 -22.08
C ARG A 139 5.89 9.01 -21.41
N GLU A 140 6.72 9.23 -20.39
CA GLU A 140 7.33 8.16 -19.59
C GLU A 140 6.29 7.19 -19.02
N ALA A 141 5.21 7.74 -18.45
CA ALA A 141 4.14 6.91 -17.89
C ALA A 141 3.30 6.21 -18.97
N ASN A 142 3.11 6.83 -20.12
CA ASN A 142 2.46 6.21 -21.27
C ASN A 142 3.25 4.97 -21.73
N GLU A 143 4.55 5.14 -21.92
CA GLU A 143 5.46 4.08 -22.35
C GLU A 143 5.54 2.94 -21.30
N ASP A 144 5.53 3.26 -20.01
CA ASP A 144 5.49 2.25 -18.92
C ASP A 144 4.20 1.42 -18.97
N GLU A 145 3.05 2.06 -19.15
CA GLU A 145 1.76 1.36 -19.18
C GLU A 145 1.65 0.44 -20.42
N HIS A 146 2.20 0.84 -21.56
CA HIS A 146 2.29 0.00 -22.75
C HIS A 146 3.27 -1.15 -22.56
N ASP A 147 4.42 -0.91 -21.93
CA ASP A 147 5.41 -1.96 -21.65
C ASP A 147 4.87 -3.01 -20.67
N LEU A 148 4.18 -2.59 -19.61
CA LEU A 148 3.52 -3.49 -18.65
C LEU A 148 2.48 -4.41 -19.30
N ARG A 149 1.91 -4.00 -20.44
CA ARG A 149 0.90 -4.75 -21.20
C ARG A 149 1.44 -5.42 -22.45
N SER A 150 2.69 -5.15 -22.83
CA SER A 150 3.36 -5.71 -24.01
C SER A 150 3.40 -7.24 -24.03
N GLY A 151 3.26 -7.88 -22.87
CA GLY A 151 3.34 -9.34 -22.74
C GLY A 151 4.76 -9.88 -22.85
N ARG A 152 5.78 -9.01 -22.85
CA ARG A 152 7.17 -9.44 -22.77
C ARG A 152 7.45 -10.15 -21.45
N ARG A 153 8.52 -10.94 -21.43
CA ARG A 153 9.08 -11.43 -20.18
C ARG A 153 9.72 -10.27 -19.40
N MET A 154 9.22 -10.03 -18.19
CA MET A 154 9.73 -8.99 -17.29
C MET A 154 10.75 -9.60 -16.34
N VAL A 155 12.02 -9.46 -16.68
CA VAL A 155 13.14 -9.90 -15.84
C VAL A 155 13.16 -9.14 -14.52
N GLU A 156 12.64 -7.92 -14.50
CA GLU A 156 12.53 -7.09 -13.30
C GLU A 156 11.57 -7.65 -12.24
N PHE A 157 10.68 -8.57 -12.62
CA PHE A 157 9.73 -9.23 -11.72
C PHE A 157 10.21 -10.61 -11.27
N GLU A 158 11.39 -11.03 -11.72
CA GLU A 158 12.04 -12.25 -11.23
C GLU A 158 12.74 -11.95 -9.89
N LEU A 159 12.01 -12.16 -8.80
CA LEU A 159 12.48 -11.82 -7.46
C LEU A 159 13.49 -12.87 -6.92
N PRO A 160 14.57 -12.43 -6.26
CA PRO A 160 15.55 -13.34 -5.67
C PRO A 160 15.00 -14.07 -4.43
N GLY A 161 15.54 -15.26 -4.19
CA GLY A 161 15.25 -16.10 -3.02
C GLY A 161 16.08 -15.74 -1.79
N PRO A 162 16.29 -16.70 -0.86
CA PRO A 162 17.12 -16.51 0.33
C PRO A 162 18.57 -16.17 -0.02
N GLN A 163 19.15 -15.25 0.74
CA GLN A 163 20.56 -14.87 0.64
C GLN A 163 21.48 -15.81 1.42
N GLY A 164 22.77 -15.77 1.07
CA GLY A 164 23.81 -16.42 1.86
C GLY A 164 24.03 -15.72 3.20
N TYR A 165 24.43 -16.48 4.23
CA TYR A 165 24.68 -15.94 5.58
C TYR A 165 25.77 -14.84 5.63
N GLU A 166 26.72 -14.85 4.69
CA GLU A 166 27.82 -13.89 4.63
C GLU A 166 27.48 -12.63 3.82
N GLU A 167 26.35 -12.61 3.12
CA GLU A 167 25.95 -11.51 2.24
C GLU A 167 25.23 -10.43 3.04
N ALA A 168 25.78 -9.21 3.06
CA ALA A 168 25.18 -8.09 3.76
C ALA A 168 24.27 -7.26 2.83
N ILE A 169 23.09 -6.90 3.33
CA ILE A 169 22.14 -6.04 2.63
C ILE A 169 22.45 -4.58 2.95
N SER A 170 22.47 -3.74 1.91
CA SER A 170 22.59 -2.29 2.07
C SER A 170 21.28 -1.59 1.67
N PHE A 171 20.85 -0.65 2.51
CA PHE A 171 19.62 0.12 2.33
C PHE A 171 19.88 1.57 1.88
N ALA A 172 21.03 1.85 1.26
CA ALA A 172 21.44 3.21 0.90
C ALA A 172 20.62 3.83 -0.25
N ASN A 173 20.32 3.04 -1.29
CA ASN A 173 19.52 3.41 -2.46
C ASN A 173 18.98 2.14 -3.15
N TRP A 174 18.11 2.30 -4.14
CA TRP A 174 17.56 1.17 -4.91
C TRP A 174 18.64 0.34 -5.61
N ASP A 175 19.62 0.98 -6.24
CA ASP A 175 20.60 0.28 -7.07
C ASP A 175 21.53 -0.62 -6.26
N VAL A 176 22.03 -0.12 -5.11
CA VAL A 176 22.86 -0.91 -4.19
C VAL A 176 22.01 -1.98 -3.50
N PHE A 177 20.74 -1.69 -3.19
CA PHE A 177 19.83 -2.68 -2.64
C PHE A 177 19.61 -3.84 -3.62
N TRP A 178 19.30 -3.57 -4.90
CA TRP A 178 19.13 -4.61 -5.91
C TRP A 178 20.39 -5.44 -6.10
N TYR A 179 21.56 -4.78 -6.15
CA TYR A 179 22.84 -5.46 -6.25
C TYR A 179 23.10 -6.39 -5.04
N THR A 180 22.98 -5.87 -3.82
CA THR A 180 23.24 -6.65 -2.61
C THR A 180 22.23 -7.78 -2.40
N ARG A 181 20.95 -7.60 -2.80
CA ARG A 181 19.92 -8.66 -2.75
C ARG A 181 19.96 -9.68 -3.87
N GLY A 182 20.88 -9.54 -4.82
CA GLY A 182 21.01 -10.48 -5.93
C GLY A 182 19.83 -10.40 -6.91
N PHE A 183 19.23 -9.22 -7.08
CA PHE A 183 18.28 -8.99 -8.16
C PHE A 183 18.99 -9.05 -9.52
N MET A 184 18.23 -9.33 -10.58
CA MET A 184 18.72 -9.14 -11.94
C MET A 184 19.14 -7.67 -12.13
N SER A 185 20.17 -7.43 -12.96
CA SER A 185 20.62 -6.07 -13.24
C SER A 185 19.52 -5.27 -13.92
N MET A 186 19.22 -4.09 -13.36
CA MET A 186 18.21 -3.17 -13.90
C MET A 186 18.90 -2.18 -14.83
N ASP A 187 19.08 -2.56 -16.10
CA ASP A 187 19.90 -1.77 -17.04
C ASP A 187 19.17 -0.52 -17.57
N THR A 188 17.83 -0.51 -17.55
CA THR A 188 17.02 0.61 -18.04
C THR A 188 16.26 1.30 -16.91
N GLU A 189 16.07 2.62 -17.02
CA GLU A 189 15.26 3.40 -16.07
C GLU A 189 13.80 2.91 -15.99
N ARG A 190 13.29 2.35 -17.09
CA ARG A 190 11.96 1.73 -17.16
C ARG A 190 11.87 0.51 -16.24
N SER A 191 12.84 -0.40 -16.33
CA SER A 191 12.92 -1.57 -15.44
C SER A 191 13.01 -1.16 -13.97
N ARG A 192 13.79 -0.09 -13.67
CA ARG A 192 13.90 0.48 -12.32
C ARG A 192 12.55 1.02 -11.81
N ARG A 193 11.79 1.74 -12.63
CA ARG A 193 10.44 2.24 -12.31
C ARG A 193 9.47 1.09 -12.04
N HIS A 194 9.47 0.04 -12.85
CA HIS A 194 8.61 -1.13 -12.66
C HIS A 194 8.96 -1.89 -11.37
N ALA A 195 10.23 -2.19 -11.14
CA ALA A 195 10.68 -2.91 -9.96
C ALA A 195 10.42 -2.11 -8.67
N SER A 196 10.77 -0.81 -8.66
CA SER A 196 10.57 0.05 -7.49
C SER A 196 9.10 0.22 -7.14
N LYS A 197 8.18 0.33 -8.11
CA LYS A 197 6.73 0.38 -7.85
C LYS A 197 6.20 -0.89 -7.20
N LEU A 198 6.70 -2.05 -7.61
CA LEU A 198 6.30 -3.33 -7.03
C LEU A 198 6.82 -3.49 -5.58
N LEU A 199 8.07 -3.11 -5.36
CA LEU A 199 8.81 -3.37 -4.12
C LEU A 199 8.69 -2.27 -3.06
N THR A 200 8.20 -1.07 -3.42
CA THR A 200 8.20 0.08 -2.52
C THR A 200 7.56 -0.21 -1.17
N TYR A 201 6.42 -0.91 -1.11
CA TYR A 201 5.73 -1.18 0.15
C TYR A 201 6.51 -2.13 1.08
N PRO A 202 6.83 -3.38 0.69
CA PRO A 202 7.57 -4.29 1.57
C PRO A 202 8.97 -3.77 1.90
N ILE A 203 9.67 -3.16 0.94
CA ILE A 203 11.04 -2.70 1.19
C ILE A 203 11.08 -1.43 2.03
N THR A 204 10.07 -0.56 1.96
CA THR A 204 9.95 0.57 2.89
C THR A 204 9.79 0.08 4.33
N ILE A 205 8.91 -0.90 4.57
CA ILE A 205 8.74 -1.53 5.90
C ILE A 205 10.06 -2.16 6.36
N GLY A 206 10.67 -2.98 5.50
CA GLY A 206 11.92 -3.66 5.79
C GLY A 206 13.02 -2.66 6.14
N SER A 207 13.24 -1.67 5.28
CA SER A 207 14.28 -0.65 5.48
C SER A 207 14.07 0.18 6.74
N ALA A 208 12.83 0.46 7.17
CA ALA A 208 12.55 1.21 8.38
C ALA A 208 12.86 0.39 9.65
N LEU A 209 12.46 -0.88 9.66
CA LEU A 209 12.61 -1.76 10.83
C LEU A 209 14.02 -2.36 10.93
N HIS A 210 14.73 -2.54 9.82
CA HIS A 210 16.03 -3.20 9.78
C HIS A 210 17.10 -2.47 10.61
N GLN A 211 18.05 -3.22 11.20
CA GLN A 211 19.14 -2.64 12.00
C GLN A 211 20.03 -1.66 11.21
N TRP A 212 20.29 -1.95 9.93
CA TRP A 212 21.04 -1.11 8.98
C TRP A 212 20.16 -0.13 8.20
N SER A 213 19.06 0.33 8.81
CA SER A 213 18.18 1.33 8.22
C SER A 213 18.94 2.62 7.84
N PRO A 214 18.55 3.31 6.74
CA PRO A 214 19.04 4.66 6.45
C PRO A 214 18.56 5.69 7.48
N LEU A 215 17.57 5.33 8.30
CA LEU A 215 17.03 6.15 9.38
C LEU A 215 17.92 6.02 10.62
N MET A 216 18.91 6.91 10.71
CA MET A 216 19.90 6.93 11.77
C MET A 216 19.80 8.19 12.65
N LEU A 217 20.31 8.08 13.88
CA LEU A 217 20.50 9.21 14.80
C LEU A 217 21.50 10.24 14.23
N SER A 218 22.52 9.78 13.51
CA SER A 218 23.52 10.64 12.86
C SER A 218 22.92 11.59 11.83
N ASN A 219 21.93 11.10 11.08
CA ASN A 219 21.23 11.87 10.05
C ASN A 219 20.07 12.70 10.64
N GLN A 220 19.89 12.71 11.96
CA GLN A 220 18.76 13.34 12.67
C GLN A 220 17.37 12.87 12.19
N ARG A 221 17.31 11.77 11.41
CA ARG A 221 16.06 11.18 10.93
C ARG A 221 15.40 10.33 12.00
N LEU A 222 16.20 9.62 12.80
CA LEU A 222 15.71 8.83 13.93
C LEU A 222 15.89 9.63 15.22
N THR A 223 14.84 9.76 16.03
CA THR A 223 14.92 10.43 17.33
C THR A 223 15.47 9.49 18.41
N PRO A 224 15.93 10.00 19.57
CA PRO A 224 16.32 9.15 20.69
C PRO A 224 15.20 8.23 21.18
N GLU A 225 13.96 8.73 21.26
CA GLU A 225 12.78 7.92 21.59
C GLU A 225 12.46 6.88 20.52
N GLY A 226 12.63 7.25 19.25
CA GLY A 226 12.49 6.32 18.14
C GLY A 226 13.52 5.22 18.19
N SER A 227 14.77 5.54 18.55
CA SER A 227 15.83 4.54 18.69
C SER A 227 15.54 3.52 19.79
N ARG A 228 14.97 3.94 20.94
CA ARG A 228 14.49 3.03 21.99
C ARG A 228 13.37 2.12 21.51
N SER A 229 12.38 2.70 20.82
CA SER A 229 11.22 1.98 20.30
C SER A 229 11.62 0.94 19.24
N LEU A 230 12.55 1.30 18.35
CA LEU A 230 13.05 0.37 17.33
C LEU A 230 14.04 -0.66 17.87
N ALA A 231 14.81 -0.35 18.91
CA ALA A 231 15.75 -1.30 19.51
C ALA A 231 15.06 -2.57 20.01
N ALA A 232 13.88 -2.39 20.62
CA ALA A 232 12.99 -3.46 21.04
C ALA A 232 12.61 -4.41 19.89
N ILE A 233 11.99 -3.85 18.85
CA ILE A 233 11.52 -4.62 17.69
C ILE A 233 12.71 -5.26 16.95
N ARG A 234 13.83 -4.53 16.81
CA ARG A 234 15.06 -5.05 16.19
C ARG A 234 15.67 -6.21 16.96
N SER A 235 15.55 -6.26 18.28
CA SER A 235 16.01 -7.41 19.08
C SER A 235 15.19 -8.69 18.82
N THR A 236 13.93 -8.53 18.45
CA THR A 236 13.06 -9.62 18.01
C THR A 236 13.39 -10.02 16.57
N LEU A 237 13.50 -9.05 15.67
CA LEU A 237 13.75 -9.25 14.24
C LEU A 237 15.13 -9.84 13.92
N HIS A 238 16.16 -9.43 14.66
CA HIS A 238 17.54 -9.85 14.44
C HIS A 238 18.06 -10.72 15.57
N VAL A 239 19.00 -11.61 15.24
CA VAL A 239 19.80 -12.30 16.25
C VAL A 239 20.91 -11.38 16.76
N PRO A 240 21.44 -11.62 17.98
CA PRO A 240 22.60 -10.89 18.45
C PRO A 240 23.76 -10.99 17.45
N LEU A 241 24.53 -9.91 17.31
CA LEU A 241 25.67 -9.85 16.39
C LEU A 241 26.62 -11.04 16.63
N GLY A 242 26.90 -11.80 15.57
CA GLY A 242 27.76 -12.98 15.61
C GLY A 242 27.04 -14.31 15.85
N ALA A 243 25.75 -14.30 16.16
CA ALA A 243 24.93 -15.52 16.18
C ALA A 243 24.40 -15.84 14.75
N PRO A 244 24.28 -17.12 14.38
CA PRO A 244 23.73 -17.48 13.09
C PRO A 244 22.21 -17.24 13.06
N GLU A 245 21.71 -16.74 11.93
CA GLU A 245 20.28 -16.53 11.70
C GLU A 245 19.59 -17.87 11.33
N THR A 246 19.50 -18.78 12.28
CA THR A 246 18.81 -20.07 12.11
C THR A 246 17.39 -20.02 12.65
N ALA A 247 16.52 -20.90 12.14
CA ALA A 247 15.17 -21.07 12.67
C ALA A 247 15.15 -21.49 14.15
N GLU A 248 16.24 -22.05 14.70
CA GLU A 248 16.33 -22.37 16.13
C GLU A 248 16.50 -21.10 16.99
N ALA A 249 17.14 -20.05 16.44
CA ALA A 249 17.29 -18.77 17.12
C ALA A 249 15.95 -18.06 17.35
N GLN A 250 14.88 -18.53 16.69
CA GLN A 250 13.52 -18.04 16.81
C GLN A 250 12.73 -18.69 17.95
N VAL A 251 13.23 -19.80 18.53
CA VAL A 251 12.53 -20.51 19.59
C VAL A 251 12.41 -19.62 20.82
N GLY A 252 11.16 -19.27 21.17
CA GLY A 252 10.85 -18.42 22.33
C GLY A 252 10.78 -16.91 22.03
N LYS A 253 11.12 -16.48 20.80
CA LYS A 253 10.88 -15.09 20.38
C LYS A 253 9.41 -14.88 19.99
N PRO A 254 8.81 -13.72 20.29
CA PRO A 254 7.47 -13.41 19.83
C PRO A 254 7.45 -13.23 18.30
N GLN A 255 6.27 -13.42 17.71
CA GLN A 255 6.02 -13.11 16.31
C GLN A 255 5.87 -11.59 16.15
N VAL A 256 6.57 -11.00 15.18
CA VAL A 256 6.44 -9.57 14.88
C VAL A 256 5.19 -9.36 14.01
N ARG A 257 4.27 -8.51 14.46
CA ARG A 257 3.03 -8.23 13.73
C ARG A 257 3.08 -6.84 13.10
N ILE A 258 2.79 -6.79 11.81
CA ILE A 258 2.82 -5.56 11.01
C ILE A 258 1.39 -5.29 10.56
N PHE A 259 0.81 -4.22 11.08
CA PHE A 259 -0.55 -3.80 10.76
C PHE A 259 -0.52 -2.72 9.70
N ILE A 260 -0.95 -3.05 8.48
CA ILE A 260 -1.09 -2.11 7.37
C ILE A 260 -2.54 -1.64 7.35
N LEU A 261 -2.75 -0.41 7.83
CA LEU A 261 -4.07 0.19 7.97
C LEU A 261 -4.42 1.03 6.74
N GLY A 262 -5.70 0.99 6.36
CA GLY A 262 -6.16 1.64 5.13
C GLY A 262 -5.63 0.96 3.86
N ALA A 263 -5.29 -0.33 3.92
CA ALA A 263 -4.68 -1.05 2.81
C ALA A 263 -5.58 -1.03 1.56
N ARG A 264 -5.00 -0.64 0.42
CA ARG A 264 -5.59 -0.61 -0.93
C ARG A 264 -4.69 -1.42 -1.86
N ALA A 265 -3.79 -0.74 -2.58
CA ALA A 265 -2.87 -1.33 -3.54
C ALA A 265 -1.95 -2.37 -2.88
N GLU A 266 -1.61 -2.19 -1.61
CA GLU A 266 -0.77 -3.09 -0.82
C GLU A 266 -1.37 -4.49 -0.71
N SER A 267 -2.69 -4.55 -0.49
CA SER A 267 -3.42 -5.81 -0.38
C SER A 267 -3.54 -6.55 -1.70
N SER A 268 -3.53 -5.81 -2.82
CA SER A 268 -3.63 -6.36 -4.17
C SER A 268 -2.34 -7.00 -4.67
N LEU A 269 -1.20 -6.72 -4.01
CA LEU A 269 0.08 -7.26 -4.42
C LEU A 269 0.15 -8.77 -4.21
N PRO A 270 0.77 -9.51 -5.15
CA PRO A 270 1.01 -10.93 -4.97
C PRO A 270 1.81 -11.22 -3.70
N VAL A 271 1.45 -12.28 -2.98
CA VAL A 271 2.10 -12.65 -1.71
C VAL A 271 3.60 -12.93 -1.85
N HIS A 272 4.05 -13.40 -3.03
CA HIS A 272 5.49 -13.62 -3.29
C HIS A 272 6.31 -12.31 -3.33
N VAL A 273 5.66 -11.15 -3.52
CA VAL A 273 6.31 -9.85 -3.39
C VAL A 273 6.52 -9.52 -1.91
N TRP A 274 5.53 -9.84 -1.06
CA TRP A 274 5.62 -9.70 0.39
C TRP A 274 6.61 -10.68 1.02
N GLU A 275 6.88 -11.82 0.39
CA GLU A 275 7.96 -12.74 0.79
C GLU A 275 9.32 -12.04 0.85
N GLN A 276 9.55 -11.04 -0.01
CA GLN A 276 10.81 -10.27 -0.01
C GLN A 276 11.08 -9.60 1.34
N LEU A 277 10.03 -9.21 2.09
CA LEU A 277 10.17 -8.66 3.44
C LEU A 277 10.70 -9.70 4.44
N CYS A 278 10.22 -10.95 4.38
CA CYS A 278 10.67 -12.01 5.27
C CYS A 278 12.11 -12.43 4.97
N LEU A 279 12.50 -12.37 3.71
CA LEU A 279 13.87 -12.63 3.28
C LEU A 279 14.86 -11.56 3.77
N LEU A 280 14.40 -10.39 4.25
CA LEU A 280 15.25 -9.43 4.96
C LEU A 280 15.46 -9.79 6.44
N PHE A 281 14.64 -10.70 6.98
CA PHE A 281 14.65 -11.11 8.38
C PHE A 281 14.53 -12.64 8.48
N PRO A 282 15.52 -13.41 8.02
CA PRO A 282 15.40 -14.86 7.90
C PRO A 282 15.23 -15.58 9.25
N ALA A 283 15.65 -14.96 10.35
CA ALA A 283 15.42 -15.49 11.69
C ALA A 283 13.98 -15.28 12.17
N ALA A 284 13.28 -14.23 11.73
CA ALA A 284 12.04 -13.74 12.34
C ALA A 284 10.77 -14.35 11.72
N GLN A 285 9.73 -14.51 12.55
CA GLN A 285 8.37 -14.81 12.11
C GLN A 285 7.59 -13.50 12.01
N LEU A 286 7.02 -13.24 10.83
CA LEU A 286 6.24 -12.05 10.51
C LEU A 286 4.77 -12.41 10.30
N HIS A 287 3.88 -11.62 10.90
CA HIS A 287 2.45 -11.63 10.58
C HIS A 287 2.06 -10.28 9.99
N ILE A 288 1.67 -10.24 8.72
CA ILE A 288 1.18 -9.04 8.07
C ILE A 288 -0.34 -9.03 8.10
N PHE A 289 -0.92 -7.96 8.64
CA PHE A 289 -2.36 -7.69 8.63
C PHE A 289 -2.66 -6.56 7.65
N PHE A 290 -3.41 -6.86 6.58
CA PHE A 290 -4.02 -5.83 5.74
C PHE A 290 -5.41 -5.52 6.29
N ILE A 291 -5.63 -4.28 6.72
CA ILE A 291 -6.91 -3.85 7.29
C ILE A 291 -7.40 -2.64 6.51
N GLY A 292 -8.60 -2.74 5.93
CA GLY A 292 -9.24 -1.63 5.25
C GLY A 292 -10.47 -2.06 4.45
N PRO A 293 -11.39 -1.14 4.13
CA PRO A 293 -12.60 -1.45 3.38
C PRO A 293 -12.32 -1.91 1.94
N GLN A 294 -11.18 -1.50 1.38
CA GLN A 294 -10.77 -1.82 0.01
C GLN A 294 -9.79 -3.01 -0.07
N VAL A 295 -9.64 -3.79 1.00
CA VAL A 295 -8.77 -4.98 0.98
C VAL A 295 -9.31 -6.02 0.00
N SER A 296 -8.45 -6.47 -0.91
CA SER A 296 -8.78 -7.53 -1.86
C SER A 296 -8.98 -8.87 -1.16
N LEU A 297 -10.17 -9.45 -1.30
CA LEU A 297 -10.43 -10.81 -0.82
C LEU A 297 -10.15 -11.86 -1.92
N PRO A 298 -9.65 -13.06 -1.55
CA PRO A 298 -9.51 -14.16 -2.47
C PRO A 298 -10.86 -14.55 -3.07
N ARG A 299 -10.87 -14.95 -4.34
CA ARG A 299 -12.07 -15.50 -4.99
C ARG A 299 -12.61 -16.68 -4.16
N GLY A 300 -13.91 -16.65 -3.88
CA GLY A 300 -14.61 -17.75 -3.23
C GLY A 300 -14.51 -19.03 -4.07
N GLU A 301 -14.66 -20.20 -3.44
CA GLU A 301 -14.84 -21.45 -4.18
C GLU A 301 -16.14 -21.34 -4.99
N THR A 302 -16.05 -21.01 -6.27
CA THR A 302 -17.11 -21.45 -7.18
C THR A 302 -17.05 -22.97 -7.19
N PRO A 303 -18.11 -23.70 -6.80
CA PRO A 303 -18.14 -25.13 -7.04
C PRO A 303 -17.83 -25.33 -8.53
N LYS A 304 -16.86 -26.20 -8.84
CA LYS A 304 -16.51 -26.53 -10.22
C LYS A 304 -17.77 -27.06 -10.89
N SER A 305 -18.50 -26.18 -11.58
CA SER A 305 -19.61 -26.60 -12.40
C SER A 305 -19.02 -27.49 -13.50
N PRO A 306 -19.47 -28.74 -13.65
CA PRO A 306 -18.93 -29.62 -14.68
C PRO A 306 -19.12 -28.96 -16.04
N ALA A 307 -18.08 -29.04 -16.87
CA ALA A 307 -17.97 -28.44 -18.18
C ALA A 307 -19.30 -28.42 -18.95
N GLN A 308 -19.86 -27.23 -19.17
CA GLN A 308 -20.98 -27.07 -20.09
C GLN A 308 -20.45 -27.04 -21.52
N VAL A 309 -20.73 -28.13 -22.21
CA VAL A 309 -20.66 -28.29 -23.66
C VAL A 309 -21.43 -27.14 -24.32
N GLN A 310 -20.75 -26.42 -25.20
CA GLN A 310 -21.34 -25.39 -26.06
C GLN A 310 -22.35 -26.05 -27.00
N HIS A 311 -23.61 -25.68 -26.89
CA HIS A 311 -24.56 -25.80 -27.99
C HIS A 311 -24.90 -24.40 -28.49
N SER A 312 -24.35 -24.13 -29.67
CA SER A 312 -24.69 -23.01 -30.54
C SER A 312 -26.12 -23.15 -31.04
N HIS A 313 -26.94 -22.11 -30.85
CA HIS A 313 -28.03 -21.83 -31.78
C HIS A 313 -28.16 -20.32 -32.02
N SER A 314 -27.88 -19.97 -33.27
CA SER A 314 -28.20 -18.74 -33.97
C SER A 314 -29.71 -18.64 -34.27
N ASN A 315 -30.32 -17.47 -34.07
CA ASN A 315 -30.89 -16.65 -35.16
C ASN A 315 -31.90 -15.59 -34.68
N ALA A 316 -31.80 -14.45 -35.38
CA ALA A 316 -32.88 -13.56 -35.82
C ALA A 316 -33.56 -12.59 -34.83
N ALA A 317 -33.27 -11.30 -35.03
CA ALA A 317 -34.21 -10.20 -34.84
C ALA A 317 -35.39 -10.30 -35.82
N PRO A 318 -36.50 -9.57 -35.58
CA PRO A 318 -36.62 -8.29 -36.29
C PRO A 318 -37.24 -7.13 -35.48
N SER A 319 -37.01 -5.95 -36.03
CA SER A 319 -37.40 -4.58 -35.67
C SER A 319 -38.90 -4.23 -35.77
N SER A 320 -39.36 -3.26 -34.97
CA SER A 320 -40.29 -2.15 -35.34
C SER A 320 -40.49 -1.23 -34.12
N SER A 321 -39.95 -0.01 -34.09
CA SER A 321 -40.59 1.28 -34.47
C SER A 321 -41.99 1.50 -33.88
N THR A 322 -42.17 2.48 -32.98
CA THR A 322 -43.21 3.54 -33.09
C THR A 322 -42.87 4.71 -32.15
N SER A 323 -43.10 5.90 -32.69
CA SER A 323 -42.86 7.27 -32.23
C SER A 323 -43.83 7.81 -31.16
N SER A 324 -43.35 8.88 -30.50
CA SER A 324 -43.94 9.87 -29.59
C SER A 324 -45.32 10.46 -30.02
N PRO A 325 -46.04 11.31 -29.23
CA PRO A 325 -45.55 12.65 -28.81
C PRO A 325 -46.04 13.22 -27.46
N SER A 326 -45.32 14.25 -27.02
CA SER A 326 -45.66 15.26 -26.01
C SER A 326 -46.74 16.24 -26.53
N PRO A 327 -47.30 17.11 -25.66
CA PRO A 327 -47.67 18.45 -26.08
C PRO A 327 -47.07 19.56 -25.19
N THR A 328 -46.54 20.56 -25.88
CA THR A 328 -46.26 21.95 -25.45
C THR A 328 -47.56 22.74 -25.26
N ASP A 329 -47.58 23.68 -24.30
CA ASP A 329 -48.12 25.03 -24.48
C ASP A 329 -47.67 25.98 -23.34
N SER A 330 -47.33 27.21 -23.71
CA SER A 330 -47.00 28.39 -22.88
C SER A 330 -47.89 29.56 -23.38
N PRO A 331 -47.90 30.78 -22.81
CA PRO A 331 -47.76 31.25 -21.43
C PRO A 331 -48.95 32.17 -21.00
N SER A 332 -49.01 32.60 -19.73
CA SER A 332 -49.80 33.80 -19.34
C SER A 332 -49.08 34.56 -18.23
N THR A 333 -48.83 35.83 -18.51
CA THR A 333 -48.13 36.80 -17.66
C THR A 333 -49.13 37.47 -16.72
N GLU A 334 -48.87 37.46 -15.42
CA GLU A 334 -49.36 38.50 -14.50
C GLU A 334 -48.22 38.99 -13.61
N ILE A 335 -48.18 40.31 -13.50
CA ILE A 335 -47.14 41.14 -12.89
C ILE A 335 -47.50 41.37 -11.43
N ALA A 336 -46.57 41.09 -10.50
CA ALA A 336 -46.62 41.61 -9.14
C ALA A 336 -45.20 42.03 -8.66
N ILE A 337 -45.10 43.28 -8.22
CA ILE A 337 -43.92 43.97 -7.68
C ILE A 337 -43.79 43.69 -6.16
N PRO A 338 -42.59 43.74 -5.54
CA PRO A 338 -42.20 42.81 -4.49
C PRO A 338 -42.48 43.30 -3.06
N ALA A 339 -42.80 42.36 -2.17
CA ALA A 339 -42.78 42.57 -0.73
C ALA A 339 -41.42 42.17 -0.15
N LYS A 340 -40.87 43.04 0.71
CA LYS A 340 -39.62 42.88 1.46
C LYS A 340 -39.60 41.56 2.24
N VAL A 341 -38.57 40.74 1.99
CA VAL A 341 -38.27 39.52 2.73
C VAL A 341 -37.38 39.85 3.96
N PRO A 342 -37.62 39.27 5.15
CA PRO A 342 -36.84 39.52 6.37
C PRO A 342 -35.40 38.95 6.33
N PRO A 343 -34.50 39.38 7.23
CA PRO A 343 -33.06 39.07 7.17
C PRO A 343 -32.69 37.59 7.38
N GLU A 344 -33.60 36.76 7.89
CA GLU A 344 -33.33 35.35 8.23
C GLU A 344 -33.39 34.42 7.00
N GLU A 345 -34.17 34.75 5.97
CA GLU A 345 -34.22 33.97 4.72
C GLU A 345 -33.00 34.24 3.81
N VAL A 346 -32.28 35.35 4.02
CA VAL A 346 -31.03 35.64 3.29
C VAL A 346 -29.90 34.70 3.72
N HIS A 347 -29.92 34.23 4.97
CA HIS A 347 -28.93 33.26 5.44
C HIS A 347 -29.23 31.85 4.94
N GLN A 348 -30.49 31.43 4.92
CA GLN A 348 -30.88 30.13 4.37
C GLN A 348 -30.70 30.09 2.85
N ASN A 349 -30.97 31.17 2.13
CA ASN A 349 -30.74 31.24 0.69
C ASN A 349 -29.25 31.30 0.35
N LYS A 350 -28.39 31.95 1.16
CA LYS A 350 -26.94 31.85 0.98
C LYS A 350 -26.40 30.47 1.32
N VAL A 351 -26.92 29.80 2.35
CA VAL A 351 -26.53 28.42 2.69
C VAL A 351 -27.00 27.45 1.60
N ALA A 352 -28.20 27.63 1.05
CA ALA A 352 -28.71 26.82 -0.07
C ALA A 352 -28.00 27.13 -1.40
N GLU A 353 -27.59 28.37 -1.66
CA GLU A 353 -26.82 28.79 -2.86
C GLU A 353 -25.35 28.37 -2.76
N LEU A 354 -24.78 28.34 -1.56
CA LEU A 354 -23.46 27.75 -1.27
C LEU A 354 -23.49 26.22 -1.29
N GLN A 355 -24.59 25.59 -0.88
CA GLN A 355 -24.83 24.15 -1.05
C GLN A 355 -25.11 23.77 -2.52
N ASN A 356 -25.70 24.69 -3.31
CA ASN A 356 -25.89 24.54 -4.76
C ASN A 356 -24.66 24.91 -5.60
N ARG A 357 -23.61 25.49 -5.01
CA ARG A 357 -22.24 25.38 -5.55
C ARG A 357 -21.76 23.94 -5.36
N LYS A 358 -22.40 23.01 -6.07
CA LYS A 358 -21.68 21.87 -6.63
C LYS A 358 -20.45 22.44 -7.35
N GLU A 359 -19.22 21.98 -7.20
CA GLU A 359 -18.65 20.87 -6.45
C GLU A 359 -17.16 21.03 -6.74
N TYR A 360 -16.36 21.51 -5.80
CA TYR A 360 -14.91 21.35 -5.90
C TYR A 360 -14.40 20.62 -4.66
N LEU A 361 -15.01 19.48 -4.43
CA LEU A 361 -14.23 18.34 -4.01
C LEU A 361 -13.73 17.76 -5.34
N PRO A 362 -12.41 17.64 -5.58
CA PRO A 362 -11.97 16.88 -6.74
C PRO A 362 -12.72 15.56 -6.64
N ASN A 363 -13.45 15.16 -7.70
CA ASN A 363 -14.06 13.85 -7.80
C ASN A 363 -12.96 12.84 -7.49
N VAL A 364 -12.84 12.45 -6.22
CA VAL A 364 -11.85 11.49 -5.76
C VAL A 364 -12.36 10.22 -6.39
N PHE A 365 -11.76 9.89 -7.53
CA PHE A 365 -12.02 8.66 -8.23
C PHE A 365 -11.94 7.56 -7.18
N LYS A 366 -13.10 7.02 -6.77
CA LYS A 366 -13.17 5.85 -5.92
C LYS A 366 -12.81 4.72 -6.86
N PRO A 367 -11.56 4.22 -6.82
CA PRO A 367 -11.19 3.17 -7.75
C PRO A 367 -12.18 2.02 -7.54
N PRO A 368 -12.58 1.33 -8.61
CA PRO A 368 -13.40 0.14 -8.47
C PRO A 368 -12.73 -0.80 -7.45
N PRO A 369 -13.52 -1.49 -6.60
CA PRO A 369 -12.95 -2.39 -5.60
C PRO A 369 -11.97 -3.34 -6.30
N PRO A 370 -10.77 -3.53 -5.71
CA PRO A 370 -9.70 -4.21 -6.42
C PRO A 370 -10.12 -5.63 -6.80
N VAL A 371 -9.59 -6.09 -7.93
CA VAL A 371 -9.95 -7.39 -8.49
C VAL A 371 -9.69 -8.48 -7.44
N PRO A 372 -10.64 -9.40 -7.20
CA PRO A 372 -10.45 -10.50 -6.28
C PRO A 372 -9.20 -11.33 -6.62
N ILE A 373 -8.38 -11.61 -5.62
CA ILE A 373 -7.10 -12.32 -5.75
C ILE A 373 -7.35 -13.82 -5.97
N ASP A 374 -6.44 -14.48 -6.67
CA ASP A 374 -6.46 -15.94 -6.78
C ASP A 374 -6.15 -16.61 -5.44
N ARG A 375 -7.00 -17.56 -5.06
CA ARG A 375 -6.86 -18.27 -3.79
C ARG A 375 -5.65 -19.21 -3.84
N GLN A 376 -4.73 -19.06 -2.89
CA GLN A 376 -3.59 -19.97 -2.74
C GLN A 376 -3.97 -21.25 -2.00
N LYS A 377 -3.18 -22.32 -2.20
CA LYS A 377 -3.44 -23.69 -1.69
C LYS A 377 -3.76 -23.75 -0.18
N TYR A 378 -3.10 -22.95 0.64
CA TYR A 378 -3.25 -22.95 2.09
C TYR A 378 -4.07 -21.77 2.63
N THR A 379 -4.70 -20.99 1.74
CA THR A 379 -5.55 -19.86 2.11
C THR A 379 -6.80 -20.37 2.82
N ARG A 380 -7.02 -19.89 4.05
CA ARG A 380 -8.17 -20.23 4.89
C ARG A 380 -9.07 -19.01 5.04
N ASN A 381 -10.37 -19.25 5.01
CA ASN A 381 -11.35 -18.26 5.42
C ASN A 381 -11.19 -18.02 6.93
N SER A 382 -11.11 -16.76 7.35
CA SER A 382 -10.89 -16.36 8.76
C SER A 382 -12.09 -15.63 9.37
N ILE A 383 -13.25 -15.63 8.68
CA ILE A 383 -14.46 -14.93 9.14
C ILE A 383 -14.87 -15.40 10.54
N SER A 384 -14.78 -16.70 10.84
CA SER A 384 -15.14 -17.22 12.17
C SER A 384 -14.22 -16.71 13.30
N ARG A 385 -13.00 -16.26 12.97
CA ARG A 385 -12.02 -15.76 13.94
C ARG A 385 -12.19 -14.27 14.20
N TYR A 386 -12.47 -13.49 13.15
CA TYR A 386 -12.50 -12.02 13.23
C TYR A 386 -13.91 -11.42 13.14
N GLY A 387 -14.93 -12.22 12.85
CA GLY A 387 -16.32 -11.74 12.66
C GLY A 387 -16.54 -10.94 11.37
N VAL A 388 -15.50 -10.65 10.60
CA VAL A 388 -15.53 -9.81 9.39
C VAL A 388 -15.03 -10.59 8.16
N PRO A 389 -15.42 -10.19 6.93
CA PRO A 389 -14.91 -10.76 5.70
C PRO A 389 -13.38 -10.78 5.68
N SER A 390 -12.79 -11.99 5.77
CA SER A 390 -11.37 -12.14 6.02
C SER A 390 -10.77 -13.45 5.56
N TYR A 391 -9.47 -13.43 5.28
CA TYR A 391 -8.69 -14.61 4.95
C TYR A 391 -7.35 -14.59 5.67
N THR A 392 -6.79 -15.78 5.89
CA THR A 392 -5.43 -15.96 6.39
C THR A 392 -4.72 -16.98 5.54
N THR A 393 -3.52 -16.63 5.10
CA THR A 393 -2.64 -17.46 4.30
C THR A 393 -1.29 -17.57 5.00
N PRO A 394 -0.98 -18.73 5.61
CA PRO A 394 0.39 -19.06 5.95
C PRO A 394 1.12 -19.38 4.64
N TYR A 395 2.03 -18.50 4.23
CA TYR A 395 2.69 -18.59 2.93
C TYR A 395 4.01 -19.36 3.03
N THR A 396 4.93 -18.87 3.87
CA THR A 396 6.14 -19.59 4.28
C THR A 396 6.05 -19.93 5.78
N LYS A 397 7.09 -20.53 6.35
CA LYS A 397 7.12 -20.78 7.81
C LYS A 397 7.27 -19.47 8.58
N GLU A 398 7.91 -18.49 7.94
CA GLU A 398 8.25 -17.19 8.45
C GLU A 398 7.14 -16.17 8.18
N LEU A 399 6.39 -16.30 7.06
CA LEU A 399 5.37 -15.33 6.64
C LEU A 399 3.94 -15.87 6.80
N THR A 400 3.15 -15.16 7.61
CA THR A 400 1.68 -15.27 7.58
C THR A 400 1.06 -13.94 7.15
N VAL A 401 0.11 -14.01 6.22
CA VAL A 401 -0.64 -12.86 5.73
C VAL A 401 -2.12 -13.01 6.07
N THR A 402 -2.72 -11.97 6.63
CA THR A 402 -4.16 -11.90 6.91
C THR A 402 -4.74 -10.64 6.29
N GLY A 403 -5.84 -10.77 5.54
CA GLY A 403 -6.60 -9.64 5.01
C GLY A 403 -7.96 -9.53 5.69
N LEU A 404 -8.29 -8.33 6.17
CA LEU A 404 -9.53 -7.96 6.84
C LEU A 404 -10.21 -6.83 6.06
N GLN A 405 -11.36 -7.13 5.44
CA GLN A 405 -12.12 -6.13 4.68
C GLN A 405 -13.10 -5.40 5.61
N THR A 406 -12.59 -4.44 6.38
CA THR A 406 -13.36 -3.67 7.37
C THR A 406 -12.60 -2.42 7.80
N ASN A 407 -13.25 -1.48 8.48
CA ASN A 407 -12.55 -0.41 9.18
C ASN A 407 -11.82 -0.96 10.42
N TYR A 408 -10.65 -0.41 10.76
CA TYR A 408 -9.88 -0.81 11.92
C TYR A 408 -10.66 -0.62 13.24
N LEU A 409 -11.49 0.42 13.33
CA LEU A 409 -12.30 0.69 14.52
C LEU A 409 -13.15 -0.52 14.93
N ASP A 410 -13.72 -1.22 13.95
CA ASP A 410 -14.61 -2.38 14.18
C ASP A 410 -13.86 -3.59 14.74
N VAL A 411 -12.56 -3.72 14.45
CA VAL A 411 -11.73 -4.86 14.84
C VAL A 411 -10.70 -4.53 15.93
N HIS A 412 -10.58 -3.27 16.34
CA HIS A 412 -9.60 -2.84 17.33
C HIS A 412 -9.71 -3.64 18.64
N HIS A 413 -10.94 -3.92 19.09
CA HIS A 413 -11.20 -4.71 20.30
C HIS A 413 -10.64 -6.15 20.25
N LEU A 414 -10.41 -6.71 19.07
CA LEU A 414 -9.81 -8.03 18.90
C LEU A 414 -8.29 -8.01 19.11
N PHE A 415 -7.68 -6.82 18.99
CA PHE A 415 -6.23 -6.64 19.05
C PHE A 415 -5.79 -5.88 20.29
N SER A 416 -6.60 -4.97 20.83
CA SER A 416 -6.26 -4.00 21.88
C SER A 416 -5.52 -4.61 23.08
N GLU A 417 -6.01 -5.74 23.60
CA GLU A 417 -5.40 -6.44 24.74
C GLU A 417 -4.08 -7.14 24.39
N SER A 418 -3.89 -7.47 23.11
CA SER A 418 -2.72 -8.21 22.64
C SER A 418 -1.61 -7.31 22.11
N LEU A 419 -1.88 -6.03 21.82
CA LEU A 419 -0.91 -5.13 21.19
C LEU A 419 0.32 -4.94 22.08
N ASP A 420 1.49 -5.13 21.48
CA ASP A 420 2.77 -5.08 22.14
C ASP A 420 3.71 -4.09 21.41
N PRO A 421 4.10 -2.96 22.04
CA PRO A 421 5.01 -1.99 21.43
C PRO A 421 6.42 -2.54 21.14
N TYR A 422 6.78 -3.71 21.69
CA TYR A 422 8.07 -4.36 21.47
C TYR A 422 8.08 -5.31 20.25
N SER A 423 6.91 -5.75 19.76
CA SER A 423 6.80 -6.67 18.62
C SER A 423 5.88 -6.19 17.50
N ASP A 424 5.07 -5.16 17.73
CA ASP A 424 4.09 -4.71 16.75
C ASP A 424 4.44 -3.34 16.18
N ALA A 425 4.09 -3.15 14.90
CA ALA A 425 4.23 -1.86 14.22
C ALA A 425 3.03 -1.60 13.31
N PHE A 426 2.60 -0.35 13.27
CA PHE A 426 1.56 0.12 12.35
C PHE A 426 2.18 0.84 11.16
N PHE A 427 1.64 0.60 9.97
CA PHE A 427 2.03 1.26 8.74
C PHE A 427 0.80 1.82 8.03
N PHE A 428 0.89 3.10 7.67
CA PHE A 428 -0.06 3.79 6.83
C PHE A 428 0.62 4.19 5.54
N PHE A 429 0.11 3.70 4.41
CA PHE A 429 0.63 4.10 3.12
C PHE A 429 -0.24 5.20 2.54
N SER A 430 0.25 6.44 2.65
CA SER A 430 -0.43 7.65 2.17
C SER A 430 -1.90 7.75 2.63
N PRO A 431 -2.15 7.79 3.96
CA PRO A 431 -3.50 7.73 4.54
C PRO A 431 -4.33 9.00 4.29
N GLY A 432 -3.66 10.11 3.96
CA GLY A 432 -4.30 11.39 3.67
C GLY A 432 -4.84 12.11 4.90
N PHE A 433 -4.13 12.07 6.03
CA PHE A 433 -4.57 12.66 7.30
C PHE A 433 -4.99 14.13 7.19
N GLY A 434 -4.22 14.92 6.45
CA GLY A 434 -4.49 16.34 6.24
C GLY A 434 -5.41 16.65 5.06
N PHE A 435 -5.89 15.64 4.33
CA PHE A 435 -6.86 15.88 3.26
C PHE A 435 -8.24 16.24 3.84
N PRO A 436 -9.05 17.02 3.11
CA PRO A 436 -10.43 17.25 3.50
C PRO A 436 -11.20 15.91 3.45
N SER A 437 -11.97 15.64 4.48
CA SER A 437 -12.88 14.50 4.53
C SER A 437 -14.08 14.75 3.62
N GLU A 438 -14.61 13.67 3.03
CA GLU A 438 -15.78 13.74 2.14
C GLU A 438 -17.09 13.89 2.94
N ASN A 439 -17.12 13.31 4.15
CA ASN A 439 -18.35 13.10 4.90
C ASN A 439 -18.47 13.97 6.16
N SER A 440 -17.39 14.62 6.59
CA SER A 440 -17.35 15.36 7.86
C SER A 440 -17.02 16.83 7.62
N PHE A 441 -17.87 17.71 8.15
CA PHE A 441 -17.73 19.16 8.03
C PHE A 441 -17.57 19.78 9.41
N ALA A 442 -16.94 20.95 9.47
CA ALA A 442 -16.81 21.75 10.68
C ALA A 442 -18.19 22.23 11.17
N GLU A 443 -18.25 22.86 12.33
CA GLU A 443 -19.49 23.39 12.92
C GLU A 443 -20.24 24.35 11.97
N ASP A 444 -19.51 25.03 11.09
CA ASP A 444 -20.05 25.93 10.06
C ASP A 444 -20.79 25.18 8.93
N GLY A 445 -20.68 23.86 8.84
CA GLY A 445 -21.32 23.01 7.83
C GLY A 445 -20.80 23.19 6.40
N VAL A 446 -19.82 24.07 6.18
CA VAL A 446 -19.27 24.41 4.85
C VAL A 446 -17.83 23.92 4.69
N THR A 447 -17.00 24.07 5.71
CA THR A 447 -15.59 23.70 5.64
C THR A 447 -15.42 22.22 5.97
N PRO A 448 -14.85 21.41 5.06
CA PRO A 448 -14.60 20.00 5.36
C PRO A 448 -13.52 19.86 6.44
N LEU A 449 -13.73 18.96 7.39
CA LEU A 449 -12.73 18.64 8.41
C LEU A 449 -11.59 17.84 7.78
N PRO A 450 -10.34 17.99 8.24
CA PRO A 450 -9.26 17.06 7.91
C PRO A 450 -9.65 15.61 8.27
N GLN A 451 -9.21 14.62 7.48
CA GLN A 451 -9.54 13.21 7.73
C GLN A 451 -9.09 12.73 9.12
N ILE A 452 -8.02 13.31 9.65
CA ILE A 452 -7.54 13.06 11.01
C ILE A 452 -8.46 13.60 12.11
N ALA A 453 -9.24 14.64 11.84
CA ALA A 453 -10.22 15.19 12.80
C ALA A 453 -11.62 14.56 12.60
N SER A 454 -11.84 13.91 11.46
CA SER A 454 -13.10 13.28 11.10
C SER A 454 -13.35 12.03 11.96
N PRO A 455 -14.48 11.94 12.71
CA PRO A 455 -14.77 10.80 13.59
C PRO A 455 -15.07 9.51 12.82
N THR A 456 -15.54 9.62 11.57
CA THR A 456 -15.84 8.48 10.70
C THR A 456 -14.60 7.88 10.02
N GLU A 457 -13.51 8.64 9.97
CA GLU A 457 -12.27 8.26 9.30
C GLU A 457 -11.18 7.97 10.33
N TRP A 458 -10.20 8.85 10.50
CA TRP A 458 -9.00 8.57 11.31
C TRP A 458 -9.08 9.14 12.73
N GLY A 459 -9.97 10.09 13.01
CA GLY A 459 -10.01 10.80 14.29
C GLY A 459 -10.37 9.93 15.49
N SER A 460 -11.18 8.89 15.29
CA SER A 460 -11.45 7.89 16.34
C SER A 460 -10.37 6.81 16.45
N ILE A 461 -9.60 6.58 15.38
CA ILE A 461 -8.63 5.49 15.29
C ILE A 461 -7.28 5.90 15.87
N LEU A 462 -6.77 7.09 15.54
CA LEU A 462 -5.43 7.51 15.95
C LEU A 462 -5.24 7.56 17.47
N PRO A 463 -6.19 8.09 18.28
CA PRO A 463 -6.07 8.05 19.74
C PRO A 463 -5.90 6.62 20.28
N LEU A 464 -6.67 5.66 19.75
CA LEU A 464 -6.56 4.24 20.13
C LEU A 464 -5.19 3.64 19.75
N LEU A 465 -4.64 4.05 18.61
CA LEU A 465 -3.30 3.62 18.20
C LEU A 465 -2.20 4.26 19.06
N LEU A 466 -2.33 5.53 19.44
CA LEU A 466 -1.39 6.19 20.34
C LEU A 466 -1.41 5.54 21.72
N GLU A 467 -2.57 5.11 22.22
CA GLU A 467 -2.68 4.37 23.49
C GLU A 467 -1.88 3.06 23.47
N SER A 468 -1.81 2.38 22.31
CA SER A 468 -1.02 1.14 22.17
C SER A 468 0.49 1.34 22.32
N LYS A 469 0.99 2.58 22.22
CA LYS A 469 2.42 2.95 22.22
C LYS A 469 3.27 2.28 21.14
N CYS A 470 2.65 1.52 20.23
CA CYS A 470 3.34 0.90 19.10
C CYS A 470 3.82 2.01 18.14
N PRO A 471 4.97 1.84 17.48
CA PRO A 471 5.40 2.78 16.46
C PRO A 471 4.45 2.76 15.26
N ILE A 472 4.04 3.95 14.84
CA ILE A 472 3.15 4.19 13.70
C ILE A 472 3.95 4.88 12.61
N PHE A 473 4.23 4.16 11.53
CA PHE A 473 4.91 4.67 10.34
C PHE A 473 3.89 5.15 9.33
N VAL A 474 4.18 6.27 8.70
CA VAL A 474 3.30 6.90 7.73
C VAL A 474 4.12 7.34 6.52
N THR A 475 3.62 7.04 5.32
CA THR A 475 4.19 7.53 4.06
C THR A 475 3.32 8.59 3.43
N GLY A 476 3.89 9.38 2.51
CA GLY A 476 3.14 10.37 1.72
C GLY A 476 3.60 10.41 0.26
N PHE A 477 2.78 11.00 -0.60
CA PHE A 477 2.99 11.08 -2.06
C PHE A 477 3.93 12.20 -2.50
N SER A 478 3.95 13.30 -1.74
CA SER A 478 4.71 14.50 -2.08
C SER A 478 5.18 15.23 -0.81
N PRO A 479 6.17 16.14 -0.93
CA PRO A 479 6.58 16.98 0.19
C PRO A 479 5.42 17.79 0.78
N ALA A 480 4.60 18.38 -0.08
CA ALA A 480 3.45 19.20 0.33
C ALA A 480 2.40 18.37 1.08
N ASP A 481 2.17 17.12 0.66
CA ASP A 481 1.23 16.23 1.36
C ASP A 481 1.76 15.81 2.73
N VAL A 482 3.05 15.49 2.82
CA VAL A 482 3.69 15.16 4.12
C VAL A 482 3.61 16.35 5.07
N GLU A 483 3.88 17.57 4.60
CA GLU A 483 3.76 18.77 5.42
C GLU A 483 2.32 19.02 5.88
N ARG A 484 1.33 18.80 5.00
CA ARG A 484 -0.09 18.92 5.33
C ARG A 484 -0.49 17.91 6.40
N ASP A 485 -0.11 16.65 6.24
CA ASP A 485 -0.39 15.58 7.20
C ASP A 485 0.25 15.90 8.57
N VAL A 486 1.52 16.33 8.58
CA VAL A 486 2.24 16.69 9.82
C VAL A 486 1.60 17.90 10.51
N ARG A 487 1.15 18.90 9.75
CA ARG A 487 0.41 20.04 10.32
C ARG A 487 -0.89 19.57 10.97
N SER A 488 -1.65 18.72 10.27
CA SER A 488 -2.93 18.21 10.75
C SER A 488 -2.81 17.42 12.08
N LEU A 489 -1.71 16.69 12.30
CA LEU A 489 -1.43 16.02 13.58
C LEU A 489 -1.31 16.97 14.77
N SER A 490 -0.78 18.17 14.51
CA SER A 490 -0.54 19.17 15.55
C SER A 490 -1.80 19.94 15.92
N GLU A 491 -2.80 19.94 15.02
CA GLU A 491 -4.07 20.65 15.17
C GLU A 491 -5.21 19.70 15.58
N ALA A 492 -5.10 18.40 15.30
CA ALA A 492 -6.15 17.43 15.52
C ALA A 492 -6.49 17.25 17.01
N PRO A 493 -7.80 17.19 17.35
CA PRO A 493 -8.25 16.92 18.71
C PRO A 493 -7.78 15.54 19.16
N ASP A 494 -7.47 15.39 20.45
CA ASP A 494 -7.02 14.14 21.09
C ASP A 494 -5.73 13.51 20.54
N VAL A 495 -5.13 14.09 19.49
CA VAL A 495 -3.84 13.66 18.92
C VAL A 495 -2.76 14.68 19.25
N ALA A 496 -3.07 15.98 19.13
CA ALA A 496 -2.14 17.06 19.40
C ALA A 496 -1.52 16.94 20.80
N GLY A 497 -0.19 16.87 20.85
CA GLY A 497 0.54 16.76 22.12
C GLY A 497 0.50 15.39 22.80
N GLN A 498 -0.18 14.39 22.24
CA GLN A 498 -0.23 13.02 22.78
C GLN A 498 0.80 12.07 22.16
N PHE A 499 1.53 12.53 21.14
CA PHE A 499 2.54 11.74 20.45
C PHE A 499 3.96 12.27 20.62
N GLU A 500 4.91 11.38 20.40
CA GLU A 500 6.35 11.62 20.25
C GLU A 500 6.78 11.22 18.84
N TRP A 501 7.76 11.93 18.30
CA TRP A 501 8.39 11.58 17.03
C TRP A 501 9.28 10.35 17.22
N VAL A 502 9.07 9.33 16.38
CA VAL A 502 9.97 8.18 16.23
C VAL A 502 10.93 8.48 15.07
N VAL A 503 10.38 8.88 13.91
CA VAL A 503 11.13 9.26 12.71
C VAL A 503 10.65 10.62 12.24
N MET A 504 11.60 11.54 12.04
CA MET A 504 11.33 12.87 11.52
C MET A 504 10.93 12.80 10.03
N PRO A 505 9.97 13.65 9.59
CA PRO A 505 9.54 13.69 8.20
C PRO A 505 10.67 14.01 7.25
N GLY A 506 10.68 13.26 6.14
CA GLY A 506 11.67 13.44 5.09
C GLY A 506 11.50 12.39 3.99
N PRO A 507 12.37 12.43 2.97
CA PRO A 507 12.28 11.53 1.83
C PRO A 507 12.51 10.08 2.27
N ASN A 508 11.82 9.17 1.60
CA ASN A 508 11.98 7.73 1.70
C ASN A 508 12.96 7.25 0.63
N THR A 509 14.02 6.57 1.03
CA THR A 509 15.00 5.97 0.12
C THR A 509 14.35 4.99 -0.87
N PHE A 510 13.29 4.29 -0.44
CA PHE A 510 12.60 3.26 -1.22
C PHE A 510 11.25 3.74 -1.77
N SER A 511 11.14 5.05 -2.07
CA SER A 511 10.01 5.59 -2.83
C SER A 511 9.92 4.97 -4.22
N SER A 512 8.73 4.88 -4.78
CA SER A 512 8.55 4.43 -6.16
C SER A 512 9.12 5.46 -7.14
N GLU A 513 9.91 5.01 -8.12
CA GLU A 513 10.41 5.90 -9.18
C GLU A 513 9.36 6.13 -10.28
N LYS A 514 8.33 5.26 -10.37
CA LYS A 514 7.27 5.31 -11.38
C LYS A 514 6.28 6.46 -11.11
N TRP A 515 5.94 7.21 -12.15
CA TRP A 515 4.88 8.22 -12.09
C TRP A 515 3.49 7.58 -12.10
N GLU A 516 2.65 7.99 -11.18
CA GLU A 516 1.21 7.73 -11.21
C GLU A 516 0.50 9.05 -11.51
N ILE A 517 -0.39 8.99 -12.49
CA ILE A 517 -1.11 10.16 -12.98
C ILE A 517 -2.56 10.01 -12.58
N SER A 518 -3.09 11.12 -12.09
CA SER A 518 -4.49 11.23 -11.71
C SER A 518 -5.37 11.29 -12.95
N ASP A 519 -6.45 10.51 -12.97
CA ASP A 519 -7.35 10.47 -14.12
C ASP A 519 -8.22 11.74 -14.24
N PHE A 520 -8.40 12.49 -13.15
CA PHE A 520 -9.17 13.75 -13.13
C PHE A 520 -8.35 14.97 -13.57
N ASP A 521 -7.03 14.93 -13.47
CA ASP A 521 -6.15 16.00 -13.92
C ASP A 521 -4.76 15.42 -14.24
N PRO A 522 -4.40 15.31 -15.54
CA PRO A 522 -3.09 14.80 -15.96
C PRO A 522 -1.89 15.60 -15.43
N ARG A 523 -2.09 16.83 -14.94
CA ARG A 523 -1.03 17.65 -14.32
C ARG A 523 -0.67 17.15 -12.92
N VAL A 524 -1.60 16.47 -12.25
CA VAL A 524 -1.40 15.93 -10.90
C VAL A 524 -0.74 14.56 -11.00
N MET A 525 0.58 14.58 -10.90
CA MET A 525 1.44 13.42 -10.97
C MET A 525 2.10 13.17 -9.63
N ILE A 526 2.08 11.92 -9.17
CA ILE A 526 2.61 11.52 -7.86
C ILE A 526 3.57 10.35 -7.99
N LYS A 527 4.50 10.26 -7.04
CA LYS A 527 5.33 9.07 -6.82
C LYS A 527 4.88 8.43 -5.52
N ALA A 528 4.52 7.15 -5.58
CA ALA A 528 4.07 6.44 -4.39
C ALA A 528 5.19 6.38 -3.33
N ASN A 529 4.83 6.61 -2.06
CA ASN A 529 5.72 6.54 -0.90
C ASN A 529 6.96 7.45 -0.98
N TRP A 530 6.82 8.66 -1.52
CA TRP A 530 7.90 9.66 -1.57
C TRP A 530 8.48 9.97 -0.19
N GLY A 531 7.62 10.20 0.82
CA GLY A 531 8.05 10.57 2.18
C GLY A 531 7.80 9.46 3.19
N ILE A 532 8.56 9.47 4.28
CA ILE A 532 8.34 8.61 5.45
C ILE A 532 8.59 9.38 6.74
N TRP A 533 7.69 9.18 7.71
CA TRP A 533 7.80 9.65 9.09
C TRP A 533 7.14 8.64 10.03
N ALA A 534 7.37 8.78 11.33
CA ALA A 534 6.76 7.90 12.30
C ALA A 534 6.55 8.59 13.65
N ILE A 535 5.47 8.21 14.32
CA ILE A 535 5.08 8.69 15.64
C ILE A 535 4.79 7.52 16.57
N ARG A 536 4.76 7.78 17.87
CA ARG A 536 4.29 6.86 18.91
C ARG A 536 3.51 7.65 19.97
N GLY A 537 2.64 6.99 20.72
CA GLY A 537 2.03 7.62 21.90
C GLY A 537 3.06 7.94 22.98
N ARG A 538 2.89 9.06 23.68
CA ARG A 538 3.74 9.42 24.82
C ARG A 538 3.51 8.46 25.97
N SER A 539 4.60 7.98 26.58
CA SER A 539 4.47 7.34 27.89
C SER A 539 4.28 8.43 28.93
N LYS A 540 3.17 8.40 29.66
CA LYS A 540 3.01 9.17 30.90
C LYS A 540 3.86 8.51 31.99
N ASP A 541 5.17 8.52 31.81
CA ASP A 541 6.06 8.16 32.90
C ASP A 541 5.89 9.28 33.93
N ILE A 542 5.33 8.93 35.09
CA ILE A 542 5.34 9.80 36.26
C ILE A 542 6.82 9.93 36.60
N GLN A 543 7.50 10.93 36.01
CA GLN A 543 8.70 11.45 36.61
C GLN A 543 8.22 11.99 37.95
N GLU A 544 8.37 11.19 39.02
CA GLU A 544 8.44 11.73 40.35
C GLU A 544 9.46 12.86 40.24
N ARG A 545 8.98 14.10 40.31
CA ARG A 545 9.86 15.26 40.33
C ARG A 545 10.85 15.01 41.44
N SER A 546 12.06 14.62 41.07
CA SER A 546 13.16 14.54 42.00
C SER A 546 13.21 15.90 42.68
N MET A 547 13.07 15.91 43.99
CA MET A 547 13.05 17.12 44.83
C MET A 547 14.33 17.98 44.64
N LEU A 548 15.31 17.47 43.89
CA LEU A 548 16.58 18.09 43.53
C LEU A 548 16.52 19.05 42.32
N ASP A 549 15.50 18.98 41.46
CA ASP A 549 15.35 19.94 40.34
C ASP A 549 14.96 21.36 40.79
N GLY A 550 14.59 21.53 42.06
CA GLY A 550 14.37 22.83 42.69
C GLY A 550 15.64 23.52 43.21
N LEU A 551 16.81 22.86 43.15
CA LEU A 551 18.04 23.32 43.83
C LEU A 551 19.15 23.83 42.91
N LEU A 552 18.94 23.88 41.59
CA LEU A 552 19.91 24.48 40.66
C LEU A 552 19.44 25.86 40.20
N PRO A 553 20.01 26.95 40.74
CA PRO A 553 19.73 28.29 40.23
C PRO A 553 20.36 28.44 38.85
N TRP A 554 19.49 28.71 37.88
CA TRP A 554 19.73 29.35 36.59
C TRP A 554 21.09 30.07 36.49
N ARG A 555 21.97 29.57 35.61
CA ARG A 555 23.04 30.41 35.04
C ARG A 555 22.52 31.02 33.75
N GLN A 556 22.54 32.36 33.73
CA GLN A 556 22.25 33.25 32.62
C GLN A 556 23.11 32.96 31.39
#